data_AF-N4XQ09-F1
#
_entry.id   AF-N4XQ09-F1
#
_cell.length_a   1.000
_cell.length_b   1.000
_cell.length_c   1.000
_cell.angle_alpha   90.00
_cell.angle_beta   90.00
_cell.angle_gamma   90.00
#
_symmetry.space_group_name_H-M   'P 1'
#
loop_
_entity.id
_entity.type
_entity.pdbx_description
1 polymer ?
#
loop_
_entity_poly.entity_id
_entity_poly.type
_entity_poly.pdbx_seq_one_letter_code
_entity_poly.pdbx_strand_id
1 'polypeptide(L)'
;MATTPSQNKESHVSSDSSNKLTPAQTEARTILDHVFTQLQSHPHYNPTYGPWIQRNGPSQLLNFCHTLVLPQAWNFLSHRWSLDALKPLSGDLRYSGRAIYLDGILGLDKRLRIYVGQSHNLRARVAQHLNFRYRRDHSSLHYFALQESVYNVLGAVIILPAANSGPGTDDMALLMNVLELWMCLVFRSLPMQLLEEWLPDDGSVERKRKVGKEGVVGGLNVACPLDQGREERVFVDLSHDEDPLVKAYLKEARRKKEEREEGGEVVRRKEAYAETARGYKGRDGDIRVPQWVFFSVLAGVLGYVLVSSRVGQRLR
;
A
#
# COMPACT_ATOMS: atom_id res chain seq x y z
N MET A 1 9.75 -67.98 39.41
CA MET A 1 10.14 -66.57 39.19
C MET A 1 9.52 -66.08 37.89
N ALA A 2 9.00 -64.87 37.90
CA ALA A 2 7.94 -64.35 37.05
C ALA A 2 8.30 -64.20 35.55
N THR A 3 7.34 -64.54 34.69
CA THR A 3 7.26 -64.05 33.30
C THR A 3 5.86 -63.49 33.09
N THR A 4 5.74 -62.17 33.13
CA THR A 4 4.54 -61.39 32.86
C THR A 4 4.21 -61.41 31.37
N PRO A 5 2.94 -61.62 30.96
CA PRO A 5 2.56 -61.54 29.55
C PRO A 5 2.36 -60.07 29.12
N SER A 6 2.88 -59.75 27.94
CA SER A 6 2.70 -58.49 27.23
C SER A 6 1.23 -58.25 26.88
N GLN A 7 0.63 -57.20 27.41
CA GLN A 7 -0.65 -56.67 26.92
C GLN A 7 -0.35 -55.64 25.82
N ASN A 8 -0.51 -56.06 24.56
CA ASN A 8 -0.68 -55.16 23.43
C ASN A 8 -1.95 -54.34 23.64
N LYS A 9 -1.78 -53.08 24.02
CA LYS A 9 -2.87 -52.11 24.08
C LYS A 9 -3.01 -51.53 22.67
N GLU A 10 -3.91 -52.11 21.88
CA GLU A 10 -4.40 -51.50 20.65
C GLU A 10 -5.01 -50.14 20.99
N SER A 11 -4.27 -49.07 20.71
CA SER A 11 -4.83 -47.73 20.68
C SER A 11 -5.68 -47.61 19.43
N HIS A 12 -6.98 -47.84 19.59
CA HIS A 12 -8.00 -47.30 18.69
C HIS A 12 -7.86 -45.77 18.68
N VAL A 13 -7.00 -45.25 17.79
CA VAL A 13 -7.01 -43.84 17.43
C VAL A 13 -8.27 -43.65 16.59
N SER A 14 -9.33 -43.18 17.25
CA SER A 14 -10.53 -42.65 16.63
C SER A 14 -10.12 -41.64 15.56
N SER A 15 -10.26 -42.06 14.31
CA SER A 15 -9.99 -41.28 13.09
C SER A 15 -11.20 -40.40 12.74
N ASP A 16 -11.65 -39.57 13.69
CA ASP A 16 -12.91 -38.83 13.51
C ASP A 16 -12.86 -37.38 14.03
N SER A 17 -11.75 -36.68 13.79
CA SER A 17 -11.72 -35.21 13.87
C SER A 17 -12.08 -34.62 12.50
N SER A 18 -13.39 -34.46 12.31
CA SER A 18 -14.08 -33.93 11.13
C SER A 18 -13.39 -32.76 10.41
N ASN A 19 -13.41 -32.79 9.08
CA ASN A 19 -13.07 -31.74 8.10
C ASN A 19 -13.88 -30.42 8.22
N LYS A 20 -14.19 -29.95 9.43
CA LYS A 20 -14.95 -28.71 9.64
C LYS A 20 -14.02 -27.52 9.54
N LEU A 21 -14.35 -26.59 8.64
CA LEU A 21 -13.69 -25.30 8.53
C LEU A 21 -13.85 -24.52 9.84
N THR A 22 -12.81 -23.77 10.22
CA THR A 22 -12.89 -22.81 11.32
C THR A 22 -13.87 -21.67 10.97
N PRO A 23 -14.37 -20.90 11.96
CA PRO A 23 -15.19 -19.72 11.68
C PRO A 23 -14.50 -18.73 10.73
N ALA A 24 -13.19 -18.49 10.91
CA ALA A 24 -12.41 -17.62 10.04
C ALA A 24 -12.31 -18.14 8.60
N GLN A 25 -12.08 -19.44 8.42
CA GLN A 25 -12.07 -20.08 7.10
C GLN A 25 -13.45 -20.04 6.44
N THR A 26 -14.51 -20.20 7.23
CA THR A 26 -15.90 -20.14 6.75
C THR A 26 -16.24 -18.74 6.27
N GLU A 27 -15.97 -17.70 7.08
CA GLU A 27 -16.13 -16.29 6.69
C GLU A 27 -15.34 -15.98 5.42
N ALA A 28 -14.06 -16.38 5.36
CA ALA A 28 -13.22 -16.13 4.19
C ALA A 28 -13.74 -16.83 2.93
N ARG A 29 -14.22 -18.07 3.06
CA ARG A 29 -14.84 -18.81 1.95
C ARG A 29 -16.12 -18.14 1.47
N THR A 30 -16.99 -17.69 2.38
CA THR A 30 -18.21 -16.94 2.04
C THR A 30 -17.89 -15.65 1.29
N ILE A 31 -16.86 -14.90 1.72
CA ILE A 31 -16.40 -13.70 1.01
C ILE A 31 -15.94 -14.04 -0.41
N LEU A 32 -15.13 -15.08 -0.59
CA LEU A 32 -14.61 -15.43 -1.92
C LEU A 32 -15.71 -15.91 -2.88
N ASP A 33 -16.64 -16.71 -2.36
CA ASP A 33 -17.80 -17.17 -3.13
C ASP A 33 -18.64 -15.98 -3.61
N HIS A 34 -18.93 -15.03 -2.71
CA HIS A 34 -19.62 -13.79 -3.04
C HIS A 34 -18.88 -12.98 -4.10
N VAL A 35 -17.55 -12.84 -3.98
CA VAL A 35 -16.71 -12.15 -4.99
C VAL A 35 -16.84 -12.82 -6.35
N PHE A 36 -16.81 -14.16 -6.44
CA PHE A 36 -17.01 -14.85 -7.71
C PHE A 36 -18.41 -14.68 -8.28
N THR A 37 -19.45 -14.63 -7.44
CA THR A 37 -20.81 -14.30 -7.90
C THR A 37 -20.87 -12.87 -8.44
N GLN A 38 -20.34 -11.88 -7.70
CA GLN A 38 -20.31 -10.48 -8.11
C GLN A 38 -19.53 -10.30 -9.42
N LEU A 39 -18.35 -10.89 -9.56
CA LEU A 39 -17.55 -10.79 -10.79
C LEU A 39 -18.25 -11.35 -12.02
N GLN A 40 -19.19 -12.29 -11.84
CA GLN A 40 -19.99 -12.83 -12.94
C GLN A 40 -21.20 -11.97 -13.31
N SER A 41 -21.59 -10.98 -12.51
CA SER A 41 -22.70 -10.06 -12.82
C SER A 41 -22.28 -8.60 -12.94
N HIS A 42 -21.09 -8.23 -12.43
CA HIS A 42 -20.65 -6.84 -12.35
C HIS A 42 -20.35 -6.27 -13.74
N PRO A 43 -21.01 -5.17 -14.18
CA PRO A 43 -20.90 -4.66 -15.55
C PRO A 43 -19.47 -4.37 -16.01
N HIS A 44 -18.64 -3.86 -15.11
CA HIS A 44 -17.27 -3.43 -15.42
C HIS A 44 -16.23 -4.57 -15.41
N TYR A 45 -16.51 -5.66 -14.68
CA TYR A 45 -15.54 -6.74 -14.44
C TYR A 45 -15.95 -8.05 -15.13
N ASN A 46 -17.24 -8.28 -15.35
CA ASN A 46 -17.75 -9.47 -16.01
C ASN A 46 -17.09 -9.77 -17.36
N PRO A 47 -16.88 -8.80 -18.28
CA PRO A 47 -16.26 -9.10 -19.58
C PRO A 47 -14.87 -9.73 -19.48
N THR A 48 -14.14 -9.44 -18.39
CA THR A 48 -12.80 -9.99 -18.14
C THR A 48 -12.86 -11.23 -17.25
N TYR A 49 -13.49 -11.13 -16.08
CA TYR A 49 -13.43 -12.15 -15.04
C TYR A 49 -14.49 -13.24 -15.20
N GLY A 50 -15.66 -12.93 -15.79
CA GLY A 50 -16.77 -13.88 -15.96
C GLY A 50 -16.38 -15.11 -16.78
N PRO A 51 -15.86 -14.96 -18.02
CA PRO A 51 -15.39 -16.09 -18.82
C PRO A 51 -14.25 -16.89 -18.17
N TRP A 52 -13.35 -16.20 -17.45
CA TRP A 52 -12.25 -16.85 -16.72
C TRP A 52 -12.77 -17.72 -15.55
N ILE A 53 -13.75 -17.23 -14.80
CA ILE A 53 -14.40 -17.98 -13.71
C ILE A 53 -15.15 -19.20 -14.27
N GLN A 54 -15.95 -19.01 -15.33
CA GLN A 54 -16.73 -20.09 -15.94
C GLN A 54 -15.83 -21.21 -16.49
N ARG A 55 -14.76 -20.85 -17.20
CA ARG A 55 -13.81 -21.82 -17.77
C ARG A 55 -13.13 -22.67 -16.70
N ASN A 56 -12.78 -22.06 -15.57
CA ASN A 56 -12.06 -22.75 -14.49
C ASN A 56 -12.99 -23.44 -13.48
N GLY A 57 -14.30 -23.20 -13.56
CA GLY A 57 -15.30 -23.73 -12.64
C GLY A 57 -15.31 -22.97 -11.31
N PRO A 58 -16.42 -22.28 -10.95
CA PRO A 58 -16.48 -21.46 -9.72
C PRO A 58 -16.12 -22.24 -8.45
N SER A 59 -16.67 -23.46 -8.29
CA SER A 59 -16.42 -24.30 -7.12
C SER A 59 -14.98 -24.81 -7.06
N GLN A 60 -14.38 -25.12 -8.19
CA GLN A 60 -12.99 -25.56 -8.31
C GLN A 60 -12.04 -24.41 -7.96
N LEU A 61 -12.30 -23.21 -8.50
CA LEU A 61 -11.57 -21.98 -8.16
C LEU A 61 -11.65 -21.66 -6.67
N LEU A 62 -12.86 -21.70 -6.09
CA LEU A 62 -13.10 -21.45 -4.67
C LEU A 62 -12.28 -22.39 -3.78
N ASN A 63 -12.36 -23.70 -4.06
CA ASN A 63 -11.61 -24.70 -3.31
C ASN A 63 -10.10 -24.50 -3.47
N PHE A 64 -9.63 -24.28 -4.69
CA PHE A 64 -8.21 -24.09 -4.99
C PHE A 64 -7.66 -22.85 -4.28
N CYS A 65 -8.29 -21.69 -4.42
CA CYS A 65 -7.87 -20.46 -3.75
C CYS A 65 -7.82 -20.63 -2.23
N HIS A 66 -8.80 -21.33 -1.65
CA HIS A 66 -8.81 -21.63 -0.22
C HIS A 66 -7.62 -22.48 0.23
N THR A 67 -7.17 -23.43 -0.61
CA THR A 67 -5.98 -24.25 -0.30
C THR A 67 -4.66 -23.49 -0.42
N LEU A 68 -4.62 -22.37 -1.14
CA LEU A 68 -3.40 -21.57 -1.32
C LEU A 68 -3.04 -20.71 -0.10
N VAL A 69 -4.00 -20.46 0.80
CA VAL A 69 -3.77 -19.65 2.00
C VAL A 69 -2.90 -20.42 2.98
N LEU A 70 -1.82 -19.76 3.41
CA LEU A 70 -0.86 -20.36 4.33
C LEU A 70 -1.48 -20.66 5.69
N PRO A 71 -1.15 -21.79 6.35
CA PRO A 71 -1.70 -22.16 7.66
C PRO A 71 -1.52 -21.09 8.73
N GLN A 72 -0.42 -20.33 8.69
CA GLN A 72 -0.14 -19.25 9.64
C GLN A 72 -1.17 -18.11 9.49
N ALA A 73 -1.66 -17.83 8.29
CA ALA A 73 -2.71 -16.84 8.03
C ALA A 73 -4.04 -17.29 8.66
N TRP A 74 -4.41 -18.56 8.51
CA TRP A 74 -5.59 -19.11 9.19
C TRP A 74 -5.47 -19.07 10.71
N ASN A 75 -4.29 -19.37 11.23
CA ASN A 75 -4.02 -19.27 12.66
C ASN A 75 -4.21 -17.82 13.13
N PHE A 76 -3.64 -16.82 12.45
CA PHE A 76 -3.84 -15.41 12.82
C PHE A 76 -5.31 -15.00 12.81
N LEU A 77 -6.04 -15.32 11.74
CA LEU A 77 -7.44 -14.91 11.56
C LEU A 77 -8.38 -15.54 12.60
N SER A 78 -7.99 -16.66 13.20
CA SER A 78 -8.76 -17.36 14.24
C SER A 78 -8.58 -16.76 15.64
N HIS A 79 -7.67 -15.80 15.83
CA HIS A 79 -7.34 -15.23 17.13
C HIS A 79 -7.60 -13.72 17.18
N ARG A 80 -7.38 -13.13 18.36
CA ARG A 80 -7.44 -11.67 18.53
C ARG A 80 -6.31 -11.00 17.75
N TRP A 81 -6.66 -10.05 16.89
CA TRP A 81 -5.69 -9.37 16.04
C TRP A 81 -4.77 -8.49 16.88
N SER A 82 -3.48 -8.61 16.66
CA SER A 82 -2.46 -7.74 17.26
C SER A 82 -1.19 -7.76 16.45
N LEU A 83 -0.33 -6.75 16.63
CA LEU A 83 0.99 -6.76 15.99
C LEU A 83 1.79 -8.01 16.37
N ASP A 84 1.72 -8.43 17.64
CA ASP A 84 2.41 -9.64 18.12
C ASP A 84 1.88 -10.91 17.44
N ALA A 85 0.56 -11.02 17.26
CA ALA A 85 -0.07 -12.15 16.60
C ALA A 85 0.27 -12.23 15.09
N LEU A 86 0.69 -11.13 14.47
CA LEU A 86 1.14 -11.11 13.08
C LEU A 86 2.57 -11.64 12.90
N LYS A 87 3.43 -11.59 13.93
CA LYS A 87 4.85 -12.01 13.82
C LYS A 87 5.06 -13.41 13.22
N PRO A 88 4.24 -14.44 13.55
CA PRO A 88 4.34 -15.74 12.91
C PRO A 88 4.10 -15.75 11.39
N LEU A 89 3.42 -14.74 10.83
CA LEU A 89 3.17 -14.62 9.39
C LEU A 89 4.43 -14.23 8.60
N SER A 90 5.46 -13.69 9.25
CA SER A 90 6.65 -13.24 8.51
C SER A 90 7.31 -14.36 7.71
N GLY A 91 7.29 -15.60 8.20
CA GLY A 91 7.71 -16.77 7.43
C GLY A 91 9.06 -16.60 6.71
N ASP A 92 9.21 -17.20 5.52
CA ASP A 92 10.40 -17.05 4.68
C ASP A 92 10.22 -15.93 3.64
N LEU A 93 10.62 -14.72 4.01
CA LEU A 93 10.62 -13.55 3.12
C LEU A 93 11.67 -13.61 2.01
N ARG A 94 12.49 -14.67 1.92
CA ARG A 94 13.49 -14.86 0.86
C ARG A 94 12.92 -15.54 -0.38
N TYR A 95 11.66 -15.98 -0.33
CA TYR A 95 10.97 -16.56 -1.48
C TYR A 95 10.94 -15.58 -2.67
N SER A 96 11.35 -16.03 -3.85
CA SER A 96 11.51 -15.20 -5.06
C SER A 96 10.38 -15.35 -6.08
N GLY A 97 9.23 -15.92 -5.70
CA GLY A 97 8.10 -16.13 -6.61
C GLY A 97 6.90 -15.22 -6.35
N ARG A 98 5.77 -15.59 -6.96
CA ARG A 98 4.49 -14.87 -6.89
C ARG A 98 3.83 -15.09 -5.53
N ALA A 99 3.35 -14.02 -4.91
CA ALA A 99 2.72 -14.08 -3.60
C ALA A 99 1.70 -12.96 -3.39
N ILE A 100 0.74 -13.23 -2.52
CA ILE A 100 0.00 -12.18 -1.81
C ILE A 100 0.66 -12.01 -0.44
N TYR A 101 1.00 -10.78 -0.10
CA TYR A 101 1.65 -10.42 1.15
C TYR A 101 0.80 -9.43 1.94
N LEU A 102 1.11 -9.35 3.22
CA LEU A 102 0.54 -8.43 4.17
C LEU A 102 1.67 -7.65 4.85
N ASP A 103 1.41 -6.38 5.13
CA ASP A 103 2.23 -5.53 6.00
C ASP A 103 1.37 -5.01 7.15
N GLY A 104 1.62 -5.52 8.35
CA GLY A 104 1.00 -5.07 9.58
C GLY A 104 1.84 -3.99 10.24
N ILE A 105 1.31 -2.77 10.30
CA ILE A 105 2.05 -1.58 10.72
C ILE A 105 1.46 -1.07 12.03
N LEU A 106 2.29 -0.96 13.07
CA LEU A 106 1.90 -0.31 14.31
C LEU A 106 2.34 1.16 14.28
N GLY A 107 1.36 2.05 14.16
CA GLY A 107 1.59 3.49 14.12
C GLY A 107 2.19 4.05 15.40
N LEU A 108 2.74 5.26 15.32
CA LEU A 108 3.16 6.03 16.52
C LEU A 108 1.99 6.26 17.48
N ASP A 109 0.77 6.34 16.94
CA ASP A 109 -0.51 6.45 17.65
C ASP A 109 -0.99 5.12 18.28
N LYS A 110 -0.16 4.07 18.24
CA LYS A 110 -0.43 2.74 18.79
C LYS A 110 -1.61 2.03 18.15
N ARG A 111 -2.02 2.42 16.93
CA ARG A 111 -3.03 1.70 16.16
C ARG A 111 -2.39 0.76 15.15
N LEU A 112 -2.92 -0.45 15.07
CA LEU A 112 -2.55 -1.42 14.05
C LEU A 112 -3.26 -1.09 12.74
N ARG A 113 -2.50 -1.08 11.65
CA ARG A 113 -3.01 -0.90 10.29
C ARG A 113 -2.50 -2.00 9.39
N ILE A 114 -3.33 -2.42 8.44
CA ILE A 114 -3.00 -3.51 7.53
C ILE A 114 -2.99 -2.98 6.10
N TYR A 115 -1.92 -3.32 5.40
CA TYR A 115 -1.84 -3.27 3.95
C TYR A 115 -1.75 -4.70 3.41
N VAL A 116 -2.48 -4.97 2.34
CA VAL A 116 -2.37 -6.23 1.58
C VAL A 116 -1.94 -5.87 0.16
N GLY A 117 -1.05 -6.67 -0.44
CA GLY A 117 -0.66 -6.45 -1.83
C GLY A 117 -0.18 -7.73 -2.51
N GLN A 118 -0.05 -7.66 -3.83
CA GLN A 118 0.52 -8.75 -4.62
C GLN A 118 1.93 -8.45 -5.15
N SER A 119 2.70 -9.49 -5.40
CA SER A 119 4.02 -9.38 -6.03
C SER A 119 4.31 -10.55 -6.95
N HIS A 120 5.04 -10.30 -8.04
CA HIS A 120 5.63 -11.36 -8.86
C HIS A 120 6.94 -11.92 -8.30
N ASN A 121 7.58 -11.17 -7.40
CA ASN A 121 8.79 -11.56 -6.69
C ASN A 121 8.74 -11.00 -5.26
N LEU A 122 8.34 -11.85 -4.32
CA LEU A 122 8.15 -11.44 -2.93
C LEU A 122 9.44 -10.85 -2.31
N ARG A 123 10.58 -11.52 -2.48
CA ARG A 123 11.88 -11.05 -1.98
C ARG A 123 12.23 -9.65 -2.45
N ALA A 124 12.09 -9.37 -3.75
CA ALA A 124 12.36 -8.05 -4.31
C ALA A 124 11.38 -7.00 -3.76
N ARG A 125 10.11 -7.36 -3.61
CA ARG A 125 9.09 -6.48 -3.05
C ARG A 125 9.36 -6.15 -1.58
N VAL A 126 9.74 -7.12 -0.77
CA VAL A 126 10.15 -6.90 0.63
C VAL A 126 11.36 -5.95 0.69
N ALA A 127 12.35 -6.15 -0.17
CA ALA A 127 13.52 -5.26 -0.24
C ALA A 127 13.13 -3.81 -0.57
N GLN A 128 12.16 -3.60 -1.46
CA GLN A 128 11.61 -2.27 -1.76
C GLN A 128 10.94 -1.63 -0.53
N HIS A 129 10.13 -2.40 0.22
CA HIS A 129 9.47 -1.89 1.44
C HIS A 129 10.47 -1.49 2.52
N LEU A 130 11.58 -2.22 2.66
CA LEU A 130 12.61 -1.91 3.65
C LEU A 130 13.54 -0.78 3.21
N ASN A 131 13.59 -0.45 1.91
CA ASN A 131 14.47 0.58 1.37
C ASN A 131 13.87 1.98 1.52
N PHE A 132 14.47 2.80 2.39
CA PHE A 132 14.00 4.17 2.64
C PHE A 132 13.99 5.05 1.38
N ARG A 133 14.97 4.90 0.47
CA ARG A 133 15.04 5.70 -0.77
C ARG A 133 13.90 5.33 -1.70
N TYR A 134 13.64 4.03 -1.84
CA TYR A 134 12.51 3.55 -2.62
C TYR A 134 11.19 4.13 -2.09
N ARG A 135 10.97 4.07 -0.77
CA ARG A 135 9.76 4.63 -0.14
C ARG A 135 9.60 6.13 -0.35
N ARG A 136 10.70 6.89 -0.26
CA ARG A 136 10.72 8.34 -0.49
C ARG A 136 10.30 8.67 -1.92
N ASP A 137 10.81 7.93 -2.89
CA ASP A 137 10.61 8.22 -4.32
C ASP A 137 9.26 7.67 -4.84
N HIS A 138 8.59 6.81 -4.07
CA HIS A 138 7.29 6.19 -4.42
C HIS A 138 6.23 6.49 -3.37
N SER A 139 5.95 7.78 -3.12
CA SER A 139 5.02 8.20 -2.07
C SER A 139 3.64 7.56 -2.20
N SER A 140 3.17 6.94 -1.12
CA SER A 140 1.83 6.35 -0.99
C SER A 140 1.39 6.40 0.47
N LEU A 141 0.08 6.21 0.72
CA LEU A 141 -0.45 6.11 2.09
C LEU A 141 0.24 4.99 2.88
N HIS A 142 0.48 3.84 2.24
CA HIS A 142 1.20 2.73 2.87
C HIS A 142 2.62 3.10 3.29
N TYR A 143 3.39 3.74 2.42
CA TYR A 143 4.76 4.14 2.78
C TYR A 143 4.80 5.30 3.77
N PHE A 144 3.80 6.17 3.75
CA PHE A 144 3.61 7.17 4.81
C PHE A 144 3.33 6.48 6.15
N ALA A 145 2.47 5.45 6.18
CA ALA A 145 2.22 4.64 7.38
C ALA A 145 3.51 4.01 7.93
N LEU A 146 4.37 3.46 7.06
CA LEU A 146 5.66 2.91 7.47
C LEU A 146 6.59 3.97 8.07
N GLN A 147 6.60 5.18 7.52
CA GLN A 147 7.39 6.30 8.05
C GLN A 147 6.89 6.72 9.44
N GLU A 148 5.57 6.71 9.63
CA GLU A 148 4.87 7.08 10.86
C GLU A 148 4.58 5.86 11.76
N SER A 149 5.51 4.90 11.83
CA SER A 149 5.35 3.67 12.61
C SER A 149 6.47 3.42 13.60
N VAL A 150 6.13 2.71 14.69
CA VAL A 150 7.13 2.19 15.63
C VAL A 150 7.70 0.84 15.17
N TYR A 151 6.89 0.06 14.45
CA TYR A 151 7.24 -1.29 14.03
C TYR A 151 6.31 -1.75 12.92
N ASN A 152 6.79 -2.65 12.07
CA ASN A 152 5.97 -3.35 11.09
C ASN A 152 6.33 -4.84 10.96
N VAL A 153 5.37 -5.61 10.48
CA VAL A 153 5.49 -7.05 10.21
C VAL A 153 5.06 -7.31 8.78
N LEU A 154 6.04 -7.64 7.93
CA LEU A 154 5.79 -8.15 6.58
C LEU A 154 5.69 -9.67 6.62
N GLY A 155 4.72 -10.23 5.91
CA GLY A 155 4.50 -11.68 5.82
C GLY A 155 3.78 -12.08 4.53
N ALA A 156 4.02 -13.30 4.06
CA ALA A 156 3.23 -13.89 2.99
C ALA A 156 1.92 -14.45 3.57
N VAL A 157 0.81 -14.27 2.86
CA VAL A 157 -0.47 -14.93 3.20
C VAL A 157 -0.82 -16.02 2.19
N ILE A 158 -0.40 -15.86 0.94
CA ILE A 158 -0.56 -16.83 -0.14
C ILE A 158 0.74 -16.91 -0.94
N ILE A 159 1.20 -18.12 -1.23
CA ILE A 159 2.26 -18.39 -2.21
C ILE A 159 1.61 -19.05 -3.42
N LEU A 160 1.78 -18.43 -4.59
CA LEU A 160 1.18 -18.96 -5.81
C LEU A 160 2.06 -20.05 -6.42
N PRO A 161 1.45 -21.14 -6.94
CA PRO A 161 2.18 -22.20 -7.62
C PRO A 161 2.61 -21.76 -9.03
N ALA A 162 3.23 -22.68 -9.77
CA ALA A 162 3.59 -22.44 -11.16
C ALA A 162 2.35 -22.22 -12.05
N ALA A 163 2.53 -21.57 -13.21
CA ALA A 163 1.46 -21.42 -14.18
C ALA A 163 0.94 -22.79 -14.66
N ASN A 164 -0.36 -22.88 -14.95
CA ASN A 164 -1.04 -24.11 -15.40
C ASN A 164 -0.96 -25.30 -14.42
N SER A 165 -0.78 -25.06 -13.11
CA SER A 165 -0.73 -26.12 -12.09
C SER A 165 -2.06 -26.35 -11.35
N GLY A 166 -3.08 -25.52 -11.60
CA GLY A 166 -4.39 -25.63 -10.99
C GLY A 166 -5.43 -24.66 -11.59
N PRO A 167 -6.68 -24.69 -11.11
CA PRO A 167 -7.73 -23.77 -11.57
C PRO A 167 -7.32 -22.31 -11.46
N GLY A 168 -7.58 -21.53 -12.50
CA GLY A 168 -7.28 -20.10 -12.58
C GLY A 168 -5.82 -19.79 -12.86
N THR A 169 -4.93 -20.79 -12.84
CA THR A 169 -3.50 -20.57 -13.08
C THR A 169 -3.12 -20.43 -14.55
N ASP A 170 -4.10 -20.56 -15.43
CA ASP A 170 -4.04 -20.22 -16.86
C ASP A 170 -3.94 -18.71 -17.08
N ASP A 171 -4.47 -17.90 -16.14
CA ASP A 171 -4.29 -16.45 -16.12
C ASP A 171 -3.86 -15.97 -14.73
N MET A 172 -2.54 -15.88 -14.56
CA MET A 172 -1.92 -15.43 -13.30
C MET A 172 -2.31 -14.01 -12.90
N ALA A 173 -2.58 -13.12 -13.85
CA ALA A 173 -2.89 -11.73 -13.53
C ALA A 173 -4.28 -11.65 -12.89
N LEU A 174 -5.28 -12.31 -13.49
CA LEU A 174 -6.63 -12.36 -12.94
C LEU A 174 -6.68 -13.07 -11.59
N LEU A 175 -5.99 -14.21 -11.46
CA LEU A 175 -5.92 -14.94 -10.20
C LEU A 175 -5.31 -14.08 -9.10
N MET A 176 -4.18 -13.42 -9.36
CA MET A 176 -3.54 -12.57 -8.36
C MET A 176 -4.45 -11.41 -7.95
N ASN A 177 -5.10 -10.72 -8.90
CA ASN A 177 -6.02 -9.62 -8.60
C ASN A 177 -7.19 -10.05 -7.70
N VAL A 178 -7.77 -11.23 -7.97
CA VAL A 178 -8.84 -11.81 -7.14
C VAL A 178 -8.33 -12.17 -5.75
N LEU A 179 -7.15 -12.79 -5.65
CA LEU A 179 -6.58 -13.17 -4.36
C LEU A 179 -6.19 -11.94 -3.52
N GLU A 180 -5.68 -10.87 -4.15
CA GLU A 180 -5.43 -9.60 -3.47
C GLU A 180 -6.72 -8.97 -2.98
N LEU A 181 -7.76 -8.86 -3.82
CA LEU A 181 -9.08 -8.36 -3.40
C LEU A 181 -9.63 -9.21 -2.25
N TRP A 182 -9.62 -10.52 -2.39
CA TRP A 182 -10.14 -11.43 -1.38
C TRP A 182 -9.42 -11.25 -0.03
N MET A 183 -8.08 -11.23 -0.03
CA MET A 183 -7.33 -10.99 1.20
C MET A 183 -7.55 -9.57 1.73
N CYS A 184 -7.65 -8.55 0.88
CA CYS A 184 -8.00 -7.20 1.30
C CYS A 184 -9.36 -7.15 2.03
N LEU A 185 -10.34 -7.92 1.54
CA LEU A 185 -11.64 -8.05 2.16
C LEU A 185 -11.52 -8.78 3.50
N VAL A 186 -10.93 -9.98 3.53
CA VAL A 186 -10.72 -10.77 4.76
C VAL A 186 -10.01 -9.96 5.86
N PHE A 187 -8.96 -9.23 5.48
CA PHE A 187 -8.21 -8.39 6.40
C PHE A 187 -8.84 -7.02 6.68
N ARG A 188 -9.96 -6.70 6.01
CA ARG A 188 -10.61 -5.39 6.03
C ARG A 188 -9.60 -4.27 5.85
N SER A 189 -8.80 -4.31 4.78
CA SER A 189 -7.75 -3.32 4.50
C SER A 189 -8.14 -2.26 3.46
N LEU A 190 -9.23 -2.45 2.72
CA LEU A 190 -9.77 -1.48 1.75
C LEU A 190 -10.52 -0.33 2.41
N PRO A 191 -10.76 0.81 1.74
CA PRO A 191 -11.63 1.87 2.26
C PRO A 191 -13.06 1.37 2.47
N MET A 192 -13.82 1.99 3.38
CA MET A 192 -15.15 1.52 3.76
C MET A 192 -16.10 1.37 2.57
N GLN A 193 -16.04 2.29 1.61
CA GLN A 193 -16.85 2.26 0.39
C GLN A 193 -16.64 0.96 -0.41
N LEU A 194 -15.38 0.54 -0.60
CA LEU A 194 -15.07 -0.71 -1.28
C LEU A 194 -15.39 -1.95 -0.42
N LEU A 195 -15.29 -1.85 0.91
CA LEU A 195 -15.75 -2.94 1.80
C LEU A 195 -17.27 -3.13 1.70
N GLU A 196 -18.04 -2.05 1.62
CA GLU A 196 -19.50 -2.10 1.47
C GLU A 196 -19.94 -2.62 0.10
N GLU A 197 -19.18 -2.30 -0.95
CA GLU A 197 -19.41 -2.77 -2.31
C GLU A 197 -19.15 -4.29 -2.45
N TRP A 198 -18.05 -4.79 -1.87
CA TRP A 198 -17.54 -6.13 -2.17
C TRP A 198 -17.79 -7.20 -1.10
N LEU A 199 -18.28 -6.82 0.08
CA LEU A 199 -18.69 -7.79 1.10
C LEU A 199 -20.18 -8.11 1.00
N PRO A 200 -20.63 -9.31 1.40
CA PRO A 200 -22.06 -9.62 1.48
C PRO A 200 -22.85 -8.62 2.35
N ASP A 201 -24.06 -8.24 1.93
CA ASP A 201 -25.04 -7.42 2.69
C ASP A 201 -26.05 -8.25 3.48
N ASP A 202 -26.13 -9.56 3.24
CA ASP A 202 -27.06 -10.51 3.85
C ASP A 202 -26.82 -10.79 5.35
N GLY A 203 -25.84 -10.12 5.95
CA GLY A 203 -25.45 -10.31 7.36
C GLY A 203 -24.58 -11.53 7.62
N SER A 204 -24.21 -12.30 6.59
CA SER A 204 -23.30 -13.45 6.73
C SER A 204 -21.88 -13.05 7.13
N VAL A 205 -21.50 -11.80 6.86
CA VAL A 205 -20.15 -11.26 7.06
C VAL A 205 -20.22 -9.83 7.62
N GLU A 206 -19.49 -9.54 8.69
CA GLU A 206 -19.44 -8.18 9.25
C GLU A 206 -18.63 -7.23 8.36
N ARG A 207 -19.29 -6.19 7.82
CA ARG A 207 -18.64 -5.20 6.93
C ARG A 207 -17.70 -4.22 7.64
N LYS A 208 -17.85 -4.06 8.95
CA LYS A 208 -17.05 -3.14 9.75
C LYS A 208 -15.60 -3.60 9.84
N ARG A 209 -14.72 -2.67 10.20
CA ARG A 209 -13.32 -2.94 10.56
C ARG A 209 -13.26 -3.93 11.72
N LYS A 210 -12.29 -4.84 11.68
CA LYS A 210 -12.03 -5.76 12.79
C LYS A 210 -11.45 -4.99 13.98
N VAL A 211 -11.72 -5.49 15.19
CA VAL A 211 -11.20 -4.92 16.45
C VAL A 211 -10.15 -5.86 17.01
N GLY A 212 -8.94 -5.33 17.19
CA GLY A 212 -7.79 -6.04 17.73
C GLY A 212 -7.46 -5.70 19.19
N LYS A 213 -6.23 -5.97 19.59
CA LYS A 213 -5.64 -5.56 20.88
C LYS A 213 -5.42 -4.05 20.91
N GLU A 214 -5.00 -3.47 19.79
CA GLU A 214 -4.67 -2.07 19.57
C GLU A 214 -5.89 -1.20 19.20
N GLY A 215 -7.10 -1.73 19.35
CA GLY A 215 -8.36 -1.07 18.97
C GLY A 215 -8.82 -1.44 17.57
N VAL A 216 -9.53 -0.52 16.91
CA VAL A 216 -10.00 -0.72 15.53
C VAL A 216 -8.81 -0.80 14.59
N VAL A 217 -8.74 -1.88 13.80
CA VAL A 217 -7.66 -2.09 12.84
C VAL A 217 -7.93 -1.25 11.58
N GLY A 218 -6.98 -0.38 11.24
CA GLY A 218 -7.08 0.49 10.06
C GLY A 218 -6.69 -0.23 8.76
N GLY A 219 -7.17 0.29 7.63
CA GLY A 219 -6.83 -0.20 6.30
C GLY A 219 -5.97 0.79 5.53
N LEU A 220 -5.02 0.28 4.75
CA LEU A 220 -4.06 1.09 3.97
C LEU A 220 -4.21 0.90 2.46
N ASN A 221 -5.07 0.00 2.00
CA ASN A 221 -5.39 -0.12 0.59
C ASN A 221 -6.31 1.04 0.18
N VAL A 222 -6.08 1.61 -1.00
CA VAL A 222 -6.74 2.87 -1.45
C VAL A 222 -7.39 2.76 -2.83
N ALA A 223 -7.35 1.57 -3.43
CA ALA A 223 -7.91 1.30 -4.75
C ALA A 223 -8.28 -0.18 -4.86
N CYS A 224 -9.25 -0.49 -5.73
CA CYS A 224 -9.67 -1.87 -5.96
C CYS A 224 -8.52 -2.67 -6.61
N PRO A 225 -8.16 -3.86 -6.06
CA PRO A 225 -7.13 -4.70 -6.67
C PRO A 225 -7.48 -5.22 -8.07
N LEU A 226 -8.77 -5.30 -8.41
CA LEU A 226 -9.22 -5.74 -9.73
C LEU A 226 -8.82 -4.81 -10.88
N ASP A 227 -8.54 -3.53 -10.57
CA ASP A 227 -8.10 -2.52 -11.53
C ASP A 227 -6.59 -2.56 -11.80
N GLN A 228 -5.87 -3.45 -11.13
CA GLN A 228 -4.44 -3.57 -11.33
C GLN A 228 -4.13 -4.06 -12.75
N GLY A 229 -3.28 -3.30 -13.46
CA GLY A 229 -2.93 -3.54 -14.86
C GLY A 229 -3.82 -2.82 -15.87
N ARG A 230 -4.85 -2.08 -15.42
CA ARG A 230 -5.64 -1.18 -16.28
C ARG A 230 -4.97 0.19 -16.41
N GLU A 231 -5.28 0.90 -17.51
CA GLU A 231 -4.74 2.23 -17.79
C GLU A 231 -5.18 3.27 -16.74
N GLU A 232 -6.44 3.22 -16.33
CA GLU A 232 -7.01 4.11 -15.32
C GLU A 232 -7.29 3.32 -14.04
N ARG A 233 -6.41 3.48 -13.04
CA ARG A 233 -6.66 2.99 -11.68
C ARG A 233 -7.39 4.08 -10.90
N VAL A 234 -8.62 3.81 -10.49
CA VAL A 234 -9.41 4.74 -9.68
C VAL A 234 -8.97 4.63 -8.22
N PHE A 235 -8.51 5.75 -7.67
CA PHE A 235 -8.23 5.87 -6.24
C PHE A 235 -9.49 6.36 -5.54
N VAL A 236 -9.78 5.73 -4.41
CA VAL A 236 -10.89 6.12 -3.56
C VAL A 236 -10.60 7.48 -2.92
N ASP A 237 -11.59 8.37 -2.88
CA ASP A 237 -11.47 9.60 -2.12
C ASP A 237 -11.51 9.32 -0.61
N LEU A 238 -10.41 9.64 0.06
CA LEU A 238 -10.22 9.45 1.49
C LEU A 238 -10.47 10.74 2.29
N SER A 239 -10.97 11.80 1.66
CA SER A 239 -11.19 13.12 2.29
C SER A 239 -12.07 13.05 3.56
N HIS A 240 -12.95 12.06 3.65
CA HIS A 240 -13.85 11.80 4.76
C HIS A 240 -13.39 10.66 5.70
N ASP A 241 -12.18 10.14 5.54
CA ASP A 241 -11.67 9.08 6.43
C ASP A 241 -11.35 9.65 7.82
N GLU A 242 -11.79 8.93 8.85
CA GLU A 242 -11.63 9.34 10.25
C GLU A 242 -10.29 8.91 10.87
N ASP A 243 -9.51 8.05 10.19
CA ASP A 243 -8.20 7.61 10.66
C ASP A 243 -7.23 8.81 10.73
N PRO A 244 -6.66 9.13 11.92
CA PRO A 244 -5.72 10.23 12.08
C PRO A 244 -4.50 10.18 11.14
N LEU A 245 -4.01 8.97 10.83
CA LEU A 245 -2.89 8.78 9.91
C LEU A 245 -3.28 9.19 8.49
N VAL A 246 -4.48 8.83 8.05
CA VAL A 246 -4.99 9.19 6.71
C VAL A 246 -5.16 10.70 6.59
N LYS A 247 -5.72 11.35 7.61
CA LYS A 247 -5.81 12.82 7.67
C LYS A 247 -4.43 13.49 7.59
N ALA A 248 -3.45 12.97 8.32
CA ALA A 248 -2.07 13.47 8.28
C ALA A 248 -1.44 13.30 6.88
N TYR A 249 -1.63 12.13 6.26
CA TYR A 249 -1.17 11.85 4.91
C TYR A 249 -1.77 12.82 3.88
N LEU A 250 -3.09 13.06 3.94
CA LEU A 250 -3.76 13.97 3.01
C LEU A 250 -3.26 15.41 3.17
N LYS A 251 -3.01 15.85 4.41
CA LYS A 251 -2.41 17.17 4.67
C LYS A 251 -1.01 17.28 4.06
N GLU A 252 -0.18 16.25 4.24
CA GLU A 252 1.17 16.21 3.69
C GLU A 252 1.19 16.13 2.16
N ALA A 253 0.25 15.38 1.56
CA ALA A 253 0.08 15.30 0.12
C ALA A 253 -0.33 16.66 -0.49
N ARG A 254 -1.23 17.40 0.18
CA ARG A 254 -1.62 18.76 -0.22
C ARG A 254 -0.43 19.73 -0.15
N ARG A 255 0.29 19.75 0.97
CA ARG A 255 1.51 20.57 1.14
C ARG A 255 2.54 20.31 0.04
N LYS A 256 2.81 19.04 -0.28
CA LYS A 256 3.76 18.66 -1.35
C LYS A 256 3.27 19.07 -2.73
N LYS A 257 1.96 19.10 -2.97
CA LYS A 257 1.40 19.55 -4.24
C LYS A 257 1.59 21.06 -4.40
N GLU A 258 1.27 21.83 -3.36
CA GLU A 258 1.47 23.29 -3.32
C GLU A 258 2.95 23.66 -3.56
N GLU A 259 3.88 23.00 -2.87
CA GLU A 259 5.33 23.23 -3.05
C GLU A 259 5.82 22.93 -4.47
N ARG A 260 5.24 21.94 -5.14
CA ARG A 260 5.59 21.60 -6.54
C ARG A 260 5.04 22.66 -7.51
N GLU A 261 3.83 23.15 -7.26
CA GLU A 261 3.21 24.21 -8.07
C GLU A 261 4.00 25.51 -7.93
N GLU A 262 4.34 25.92 -6.71
CA GLU A 262 5.19 27.09 -6.45
C GLU A 262 6.59 26.94 -7.07
N GLY A 263 7.22 25.77 -6.89
CA GLY A 263 8.53 25.49 -7.48
C GLY A 263 8.52 25.56 -9.01
N GLY A 264 7.47 25.03 -9.64
CA GLY A 264 7.26 25.11 -11.08
C GLY A 264 7.05 26.55 -11.57
N GLU A 265 6.31 27.36 -10.81
CA GLU A 265 6.12 28.78 -11.10
C GLU A 265 7.45 29.56 -11.02
N VAL A 266 8.27 29.30 -9.99
CA VAL A 266 9.59 29.91 -9.85
C VAL A 266 10.51 29.55 -11.02
N VAL A 267 10.48 28.29 -11.49
CA VAL A 267 11.26 27.85 -12.66
C VAL A 267 10.81 28.57 -13.92
N ARG A 268 9.49 28.60 -14.20
CA ARG A 268 8.93 29.33 -15.35
C ARG A 268 9.26 30.81 -15.32
N ARG A 269 9.22 31.43 -14.13
CA ARG A 269 9.60 32.84 -13.96
C ARG A 269 11.07 33.07 -14.28
N LYS A 270 11.98 32.17 -13.83
CA LYS A 270 13.41 32.23 -14.17
C LYS A 270 13.66 32.08 -15.67
N GLU A 271 12.95 31.17 -16.34
CA GLU A 271 13.03 30.98 -17.79
C GLU A 271 12.55 32.22 -18.55
N ALA A 272 11.40 32.79 -18.16
CA ALA A 272 10.88 34.02 -18.76
C ALA A 272 11.84 35.22 -18.58
N TYR A 273 12.47 35.36 -17.41
CA TYR A 273 13.51 36.38 -17.22
C TYR A 273 14.74 36.12 -18.10
N ALA A 274 15.16 34.87 -18.25
CA ALA A 274 16.29 34.51 -19.10
C ALA A 274 16.01 34.76 -20.59
N GLU A 275 14.80 34.47 -21.07
CA GLU A 275 14.36 34.78 -22.43
C GLU A 275 14.27 36.30 -22.68
N THR A 276 13.69 37.04 -21.74
CA THR A 276 13.64 38.51 -21.80
C THR A 276 15.04 39.12 -21.86
N ALA A 277 15.98 38.60 -21.05
CA ALA A 277 17.38 39.04 -21.06
C ALA A 277 18.11 38.70 -22.38
N ARG A 278 17.76 37.58 -23.03
CA ARG A 278 18.28 37.22 -24.37
C ARG A 278 17.72 38.14 -25.46
N GLY A 279 16.46 38.54 -25.37
CA GLY A 279 15.84 39.51 -26.28
C GLY A 279 16.51 40.88 -26.27
N TYR A 280 17.03 41.31 -25.11
CA TYR A 280 17.80 42.55 -24.98
C TYR A 280 19.18 42.51 -25.65
N LYS A 281 19.78 41.34 -25.88
CA LYS A 281 21.06 41.18 -26.58
C LYS A 281 20.94 41.22 -28.11
N GLY A 282 19.73 41.20 -28.67
CA GLY A 282 19.49 41.13 -30.12
C GLY A 282 19.11 42.44 -30.79
N ARG A 283 19.03 43.57 -30.07
CA ARG A 283 18.87 44.90 -30.66
C ARG A 283 20.20 45.64 -30.62
N ASP A 284 20.92 45.57 -31.73
CA ASP A 284 21.90 46.59 -32.08
C ASP A 284 21.21 47.96 -32.05
N GLY A 285 21.59 48.78 -31.08
CA GLY A 285 20.98 50.07 -30.85
C GLY A 285 21.40 50.59 -29.49
N ASP A 286 22.53 51.29 -29.47
CA ASP A 286 23.01 52.21 -28.43
C ASP A 286 22.40 52.00 -27.03
N ILE A 287 23.14 51.31 -26.17
CA ILE A 287 22.88 51.29 -24.74
C ILE A 287 23.17 52.70 -24.20
N ARG A 288 22.21 53.62 -24.33
CA ARG A 288 22.17 54.83 -23.51
C ARG A 288 21.79 54.41 -22.10
N VAL A 289 22.81 54.04 -21.31
CA VAL A 289 22.67 53.94 -19.87
C VAL A 289 22.17 55.31 -19.38
N PRO A 290 20.99 55.39 -18.75
CA PRO A 290 20.50 56.66 -18.22
C PRO A 290 21.55 57.23 -17.27
N GLN A 291 21.95 58.49 -17.46
CA GLN A 291 23.03 59.11 -16.66
C GLN A 291 22.81 58.98 -15.14
N TRP A 292 21.55 58.91 -14.68
CA TRP A 292 21.22 58.70 -13.27
C TRP A 292 21.74 57.37 -12.71
N VAL A 293 21.83 56.30 -13.51
CA VAL A 293 22.38 55.00 -13.08
C VAL A 293 23.88 55.12 -12.80
N PHE A 294 24.62 55.87 -13.64
CA PHE A 294 26.03 56.17 -13.40
C PHE A 294 26.22 57.03 -12.14
N PHE A 295 25.38 58.04 -11.94
CA PHE A 295 25.44 58.88 -10.74
C PHE A 295 25.14 58.10 -9.45
N SER A 296 24.20 57.14 -9.48
CA SER A 296 23.88 56.29 -8.33
C SER A 296 25.03 55.37 -7.92
N VAL A 297 25.71 54.76 -8.89
CA VAL A 297 26.87 53.90 -8.63
C VAL A 297 28.05 54.73 -8.12
N LEU A 298 28.30 55.89 -8.72
CA LEU A 298 29.38 56.78 -8.30
C LEU A 298 29.13 57.33 -6.88
N ALA A 299 27.88 57.70 -6.56
CA ALA A 299 27.49 58.15 -5.22
C ALA A 299 27.64 57.04 -4.16
N GLY A 300 27.32 55.79 -4.51
CA GLY A 300 27.53 54.64 -3.62
C GLY A 300 29.01 54.37 -3.33
N VAL A 301 29.87 54.46 -4.35
CA VAL A 301 31.32 54.29 -4.21
C VAL A 301 31.94 55.44 -3.41
N LEU A 302 31.58 56.69 -3.69
CA LEU A 302 32.01 57.86 -2.91
C LEU A 302 31.53 57.79 -1.46
N GLY A 303 30.29 57.37 -1.23
CA GLY A 303 29.73 57.13 0.11
C GLY A 303 30.52 56.08 0.88
N TYR A 304 30.86 54.96 0.23
CA TYR A 304 31.65 53.89 0.85
C TYR A 304 33.08 54.34 1.19
N VAL A 305 33.74 55.10 0.30
CA VAL A 305 35.09 55.63 0.53
C VAL A 305 35.10 56.69 1.65
N LEU A 306 34.08 57.54 1.74
CA LEU A 306 33.95 58.55 2.80
C LEU A 306 33.60 57.92 4.17
N VAL A 307 32.80 56.86 4.19
CA VAL A 307 32.46 56.14 5.43
C VAL A 307 33.64 55.31 5.92
N SER A 308 34.36 54.63 5.04
CA SER A 308 35.55 53.83 5.40
C SER A 308 36.74 54.68 5.86
N SER A 309 36.91 55.89 5.32
CA SER A 309 37.97 56.82 5.77
C SER A 309 37.68 57.46 7.14
N ARG A 310 36.42 57.67 7.53
CA ARG A 310 36.06 58.17 8.87
C ARG A 310 36.22 57.13 9.98
N VAL A 311 36.06 55.83 9.67
CA VAL A 311 36.25 54.75 10.65
C VAL A 311 37.74 54.56 11.00
N GLY A 312 38.66 54.88 10.08
CA GLY A 312 40.11 54.83 10.34
C GLY A 312 40.67 55.94 11.25
N GLN A 313 39.95 57.05 11.44
CA GLN A 313 40.41 58.18 12.25
C GLN A 313 39.96 58.15 13.72
N ARG A 314 39.16 57.17 14.15
CA ARG A 314 38.76 56.98 15.57
C ARG A 314 39.53 55.88 16.31
N LEU A 315 40.59 55.34 15.69
CA LEU A 315 41.46 54.30 16.28
C LEU A 315 42.95 54.71 16.33
N ARG A 316 43.22 56.01 16.47
CA ARG A 316 44.55 56.52 16.84
C ARG A 316 44.44 57.48 18.01
#